data_AF-A0A914INQ0-F1
#
_entry.id   AF-A0A914INQ0-F1
#
_cell.length_a   1.000
_cell.length_b   1.000
_cell.length_c   1.000
_cell.angle_alpha   90.00
_cell.angle_beta   90.00
_cell.angle_gamma   90.00
#
_symmetry.space_group_name_H-M   'P 1'
#
loop_
_entity.id
_entity.type
_entity.pdbx_description
1 polymer ?
#
loop_
_entity_poly.entity_id
_entity_poly.type
_entity_poly.pdbx_seq_one_letter_code
_entity_poly.pdbx_strand_id
1 'polypeptide(L)'
;MLDLPRRFSPEDKIDVKNADTYEIIAHAKYFVNEGDFDSAVRVCQLLHGEPRRLASDWIRDTQEHLATRYLAELLVAHASVTSIRSIY
;
A
#
# COMPACT_ATOMS: atom_id res chain seq x y z
N MET A 1 20.30 19.68 -10.57
CA MET A 1 19.34 19.19 -11.59
C MET A 1 18.09 18.82 -10.81
N LEU A 2 17.05 19.64 -10.93
CA LEU A 2 15.82 19.57 -10.13
C LEU A 2 14.93 18.51 -10.79
N ASP A 3 14.79 17.33 -10.18
CA ASP A 3 13.96 16.25 -10.71
C ASP A 3 12.48 16.69 -10.65
N LEU A 4 11.87 16.94 -11.81
CA LEU A 4 10.43 17.19 -11.90
C LEU A 4 9.69 15.97 -11.35
N PRO A 5 8.55 16.13 -10.66
CA PRO A 5 7.74 14.99 -10.26
C PRO A 5 7.25 14.31 -11.54
N ARG A 6 7.94 13.25 -11.94
CA ARG A 6 7.50 12.36 -13.02
C ARG A 6 6.08 11.95 -12.64
N ARG A 7 5.09 12.31 -13.45
CA ARG A 7 3.68 11.91 -13.23
C ARG A 7 3.65 10.40 -13.42
N PHE A 8 3.85 9.66 -12.34
CA PHE A 8 3.71 8.21 -12.34
C PHE A 8 2.25 7.90 -12.65
N SER A 9 2.03 7.14 -13.72
CA SER A 9 0.71 6.62 -14.08
C SER A 9 0.57 5.23 -13.43
N PRO A 10 -0.63 4.81 -12.98
CA PRO A 10 -0.84 3.44 -12.49
C PRO A 10 -0.52 2.34 -13.52
N GLU A 11 -0.31 2.71 -14.80
CA GLU A 11 0.10 1.83 -15.89
C GLU A 11 1.63 1.78 -16.13
N ASP A 12 2.41 2.58 -15.40
CA ASP A 12 3.87 2.58 -15.52
C ASP A 12 4.39 1.25 -14.95
N LYS A 13 4.70 0.31 -15.84
CA LYS A 13 5.22 -0.99 -15.47
C LYS A 13 6.58 -0.80 -14.84
N ILE A 14 6.66 -0.94 -13.53
CA ILE A 14 7.93 -1.03 -12.81
C ILE A 14 8.65 -2.28 -13.35
N ASP A 15 9.77 -2.06 -14.05
CA ASP A 15 10.62 -3.15 -14.50
C ASP A 15 11.34 -3.74 -13.29
N VAL A 16 10.82 -4.83 -12.74
CA VAL A 16 11.29 -5.48 -11.50
C VAL A 16 12.78 -5.89 -11.57
N LYS A 17 13.38 -5.99 -12.76
CA LYS A 17 14.78 -6.39 -12.93
C LYS A 17 15.75 -5.20 -12.95
N ASN A 18 15.29 -4.00 -13.31
CA ASN A 18 16.15 -2.82 -13.47
C ASN A 18 15.62 -1.57 -12.75
N ALA A 19 14.60 -1.71 -11.91
CA ALA A 19 14.02 -0.60 -11.16
C ALA A 19 15.05 -0.01 -10.18
N ASP A 20 15.34 1.28 -10.35
CA ASP A 20 16.17 2.00 -9.41
C ASP A 20 15.41 2.14 -8.07
N THR A 21 16.14 2.07 -6.95
CA THR A 21 15.59 2.23 -5.61
C THR A 21 14.79 3.53 -5.49
N TYR A 22 15.25 4.60 -6.16
CA TYR A 22 14.56 5.88 -6.19
C TYR A 22 13.20 5.82 -6.90
N GLU A 23 13.11 5.12 -8.04
CA GLU A 23 11.85 4.95 -8.78
C GLU A 23 10.83 4.12 -8.01
N ILE A 24 11.29 3.11 -7.27
CA ILE A 24 10.45 2.29 -6.37
C ILE A 24 9.87 3.16 -5.24
N ILE A 25 10.70 3.96 -4.58
CA ILE A 25 10.24 4.83 -3.49
C ILE A 25 9.29 5.91 -4.01
N ALA A 26 9.56 6.48 -5.19
CA ALA A 26 8.70 7.49 -5.79
C ALA A 26 7.31 6.92 -6.15
N HIS A 27 7.24 5.70 -6.68
CA HIS A 27 5.99 4.99 -6.90
C HIS A 27 5.25 4.67 -5.60
N ALA A 28 5.97 4.17 -4.59
CA ALA A 28 5.35 3.91 -3.29
C ALA A 28 4.72 5.18 -2.70
N LYS A 29 5.43 6.32 -2.80
CA LYS A 29 4.91 7.62 -2.35
C LYS A 29 3.66 8.05 -3.12
N TYR A 30 3.61 7.78 -4.43
CA TYR A 30 2.43 8.04 -5.24
C TYR A 30 1.21 7.24 -4.73
N PHE A 31 1.37 5.93 -4.55
CA PHE A 31 0.28 5.07 -4.03
C PHE A 31 -0.16 5.47 -2.62
N VAL A 32 0.77 5.87 -1.75
CA VAL A 32 0.44 6.42 -0.42
C VAL A 32 -0.40 7.70 -0.53
N ASN A 33 -0.08 8.58 -1.49
CA ASN A 33 -0.83 9.82 -1.69
C ASN A 33 -2.25 9.59 -2.24
N GLU A 34 -2.42 8.55 -3.08
CA GLU A 34 -3.73 8.11 -3.57
C GLU A 34 -4.54 7.33 -2.51
N GLY A 35 -3.91 6.98 -1.37
CA GLY A 35 -4.53 6.18 -0.31
C GLY A 35 -4.58 4.68 -0.58
N ASP A 36 -3.93 4.21 -1.65
CA ASP A 36 -3.79 2.79 -1.98
C ASP A 36 -2.56 2.19 -1.27
N PHE A 37 -2.75 1.90 0.01
CA PHE A 37 -1.71 1.30 0.83
C PHE A 37 -1.35 -0.14 0.42
N ASP A 38 -2.25 -0.87 -0.25
CA ASP A 38 -1.96 -2.25 -0.71
C ASP A 38 -0.93 -2.21 -1.85
N SER A 39 -1.17 -1.36 -2.84
CA SER A 39 -0.22 -1.12 -3.94
C SER A 39 1.09 -0.54 -3.42
N ALA A 40 1.04 0.40 -2.47
CA ALA A 40 2.25 0.97 -1.87
C ALA A 40 3.13 -0.07 -1.18
N VAL A 41 2.53 -0.99 -0.41
CA VAL A 41 3.26 -2.08 0.26
C VAL A 41 3.91 -3.01 -0.77
N ARG A 42 3.20 -3.38 -1.84
CA ARG A 42 3.74 -4.24 -2.91
C ARG A 42 4.95 -3.61 -3.59
N VAL A 43 4.90 -2.31 -3.86
CA VAL A 43 6.02 -1.58 -4.46
C VAL A 43 7.21 -1.53 -3.49
N CYS A 44 6.98 -1.22 -2.21
CA CYS A 44 8.05 -1.23 -1.20
C CYS A 44 8.70 -2.62 -1.01
N GLN A 45 7.98 -3.71 -1.26
CA GLN A 45 8.55 -5.07 -1.21
C GLN A 45 9.54 -5.34 -2.35
N LEU A 46 9.53 -4.56 -3.44
CA LEU A 46 10.50 -4.64 -4.53
C LEU A 46 11.87 -4.06 -4.14
N LEU A 47 11.95 -3.29 -3.05
CA LEU A 47 13.23 -2.79 -2.53
C LEU A 47 14.13 -3.95 -2.11
N HIS A 48 15.44 -3.77 -2.28
CA HIS A 48 16.46 -4.74 -1.84
C HIS A 48 17.55 -4.07 -1.00
N GLY A 49 18.27 -4.86 -0.20
CA GLY A 49 19.38 -4.37 0.63
C GLY A 49 18.95 -3.46 1.79
N GLU A 50 19.70 -2.39 2.02
CA GLU A 50 19.48 -1.44 3.12
C GLU A 50 18.16 -0.62 2.99
N PRO A 51 17.76 -0.13 1.81
CA PRO A 51 16.45 0.52 1.62
C PRO A 51 15.28 -0.37 2.05
N ARG A 52 15.34 -1.67 1.76
CA ARG A 52 14.32 -2.64 2.18
C ARG A 52 14.26 -2.75 3.71
N ARG A 53 15.41 -2.79 4.38
CA ARG A 53 15.48 -2.85 5.85
C ARG A 53 14.81 -1.65 6.49
N LEU A 54 15.10 -0.45 5.99
CA LEU A 54 14.47 0.77 6.47
C LEU A 54 12.95 0.79 6.21
N ALA A 55 12.51 0.28 5.04
CA ALA A 55 11.10 0.19 4.70
C ALA A 55 10.35 -0.94 5.44
N SER A 56 11.07 -1.90 6.05
CA SER A 56 10.46 -3.11 6.63
C SER A 56 9.52 -2.79 7.78
N ASP A 57 9.89 -1.85 8.65
CA ASP A 57 9.05 -1.43 9.77
C ASP A 57 7.78 -0.76 9.27
N TRP A 58 7.91 0.17 8.31
CA TRP A 58 6.77 0.84 7.70
C TRP A 58 5.84 -0.13 6.95
N ILE A 59 6.40 -1.11 6.22
CA ILE A 59 5.62 -2.16 5.55
C ILE A 59 4.79 -2.94 6.57
N ARG A 60 5.40 -3.36 7.69
CA ARG A 60 4.69 -4.10 8.74
C ARG A 60 3.57 -3.26 9.35
N ASP A 61 3.86 -2.03 9.75
CA ASP A 61 2.87 -1.15 10.38
C ASP A 61 1.69 -0.88 9.43
N THR A 62 1.96 -0.70 8.14
CA THR A 62 0.92 -0.50 7.11
C THR A 62 0.07 -1.75 6.92
N GLN A 63 0.68 -2.94 6.95
CA GLN A 63 -0.05 -4.22 6.89
C GLN A 63 -0.94 -4.42 8.11
N GLU A 64 -0.45 -4.10 9.31
CA GLU A 64 -1.23 -4.17 10.55
C GLU A 64 -2.40 -3.18 10.54
N HIS A 65 -2.18 -1.97 10.02
CA HIS A 65 -3.23 -0.97 9.82
C HIS A 65 -4.34 -1.48 8.89
N LEU A 66 -3.96 -2.01 7.72
CA LEU A 66 -4.91 -2.59 6.76
C LEU A 66 -5.68 -3.76 7.35
N ALA A 67 -5.01 -4.68 8.05
CA ALA A 67 -5.65 -5.81 8.71
C ALA A 67 -6.69 -5.33 9.74
N THR A 68 -6.34 -4.34 10.55
CA THR A 68 -7.25 -3.74 11.55
C THR A 68 -8.47 -3.13 10.88
N ARG A 69 -8.27 -2.40 9.78
CA ARG A 69 -9.36 -1.79 9.01
C ARG A 69 -10.30 -2.85 8.42
N TYR A 70 -9.77 -3.88 7.76
CA TYR A 70 -10.59 -4.95 7.19
C TYR A 70 -11.35 -5.74 8.25
N LEU A 71 -10.75 -5.98 9.42
CA LEU A 71 -11.44 -6.61 10.54
C LEU A 71 -12.57 -5.74 11.08
N ALA A 72 -12.37 -4.43 11.20
CA ALA A 72 -13.43 -3.51 11.61
C ALA A 72 -14.57 -3.47 10.58
N GLU A 73 -14.26 -3.39 9.30
CA GLU A 73 -15.25 -3.44 8.20
C GLU A 73 -16.03 -4.76 8.23
N LEU A 74 -15.35 -5.89 8.44
CA LEU A 74 -15.97 -7.21 8.57
C LEU A 74 -16.92 -7.30 9.78
N LEU A 75 -16.52 -6.76 10.94
CA LEU A 75 -17.36 -6.73 12.13
C LEU A 75 -18.62 -5.87 11.92
N VAL A 76 -18.48 -4.71 11.28
CA VAL A 76 -19.61 -3.83 10.95
C VAL A 76 -20.55 -4.50 9.94
N ALA A 77 -20.02 -5.14 8.91
CA ALA A 77 -20.81 -5.91 7.95
C ALA A 77 -21.56 -7.06 8.64
N HIS A 78 -20.89 -7.78 9.53
CA HIS A 78 -21.49 -8.87 10.30
C HIS A 78 -22.62 -8.38 11.22
N ALA A 79 -22.41 -7.27 11.94
CA ALA A 79 -23.43 -6.65 12.78
C ALA A 79 -24.65 -6.17 11.95
N SER A 80 -24.40 -5.58 10.79
CA SER A 80 -25.46 -5.10 9.88
C SER A 80 -26.33 -6.25 9.36
N VAL A 81 -25.71 -7.34 8.92
CA VAL A 81 -26.42 -8.55 8.46
C VAL A 81 -27.20 -9.20 9.60
N THR A 82 -26.62 -9.25 10.80
CA THR A 82 -27.28 -9.82 11.99
C THR A 82 -28.48 -8.98 12.40
N SER A 83 -28.36 -7.64 12.36
CA SER A 83 -29.48 -6.74 12.64
C SER A 83 -30.60 -6.88 11.61
N ILE A 84 -30.28 -6.95 10.31
CA ILE A 84 -31.26 -7.21 9.25
C ILE A 84 -31.99 -8.54 9.49
N ARG A 85 -31.26 -9.60 9.86
CA ARG A 85 -31.85 -10.91 10.17
C ARG A 85 -32.75 -10.88 11.41
N SER A 86 -32.41 -10.08 12.42
CA SER A 86 -33.18 -10.00 13.66
C SER A 86 -34.47 -9.18 13.54
N ILE A 87 -34.65 -8.41 12.46
CA ILE A 87 -35.84 -7.59 12.21
C ILE A 87 -36.91 -8.35 11.39
N TYR A 88 -36.59 -9.56 10.91
CA TYR A 88 -37.54 -10.50 10.28
C TYR A 88 -37.75 -11.74 11.15
#